data_AF-A0A842XQW3-F1
#
_entry.id   AF-A0A842XQW3-F1
#
_cell.length_a   1.000
_cell.length_b   1.000
_cell.length_c   1.000
_cell.angle_alpha   90.00
_cell.angle_beta   90.00
_cell.angle_gamma   90.00
#
_symmetry.space_group_name_H-M   'P 1'
#
loop_
_entity.id
_entity.type
_entity.pdbx_description
1 polymer ?
#
loop_
_entity_poly.entity_id
_entity_poly.type
_entity_poly.pdbx_seq_one_letter_code
_entity_poly.pdbx_strand_id
1 'polypeptide(L)'
;MRRRHDEEYTVIEPSYSMSYTIDPYGATHNASRRPFFSLTELKNIAIAVSVLIIALTLVLLKMLDMDIPSTIALAVLAVFLGFFSHEMAHKVLARKYGCWSEFRANMRGLGLALLMSFFGFLFAAPGAVYIVGHITREQNGKISVVGPFSNILIAAACLPFLDMWNLGVPTIVEEMASVLLFFNAFLAAFNMVPIPPLDGSKVWAWNKQIYIAAMAAAALMFILALMIA
;
A
#
# COMPACT_ATOMS: atom_id res chain seq x y z
N MET A 1 8.15 52.22 6.75
CA MET A 1 8.62 51.16 5.82
C MET A 1 8.46 49.81 6.51
N ARG A 2 7.35 49.10 6.24
CA ARG A 2 7.12 47.73 6.73
C ARG A 2 7.90 46.78 5.82
N ARG A 3 8.74 45.91 6.41
CA ARG A 3 9.40 44.83 5.69
C ARG A 3 8.32 43.96 5.05
N ARG A 4 8.41 43.79 3.72
CA ARG A 4 7.64 42.82 2.97
C ARG A 4 8.14 41.42 3.39
N HIS A 5 7.24 40.61 3.93
CA HIS A 5 7.48 39.19 4.20
C HIS A 5 7.39 38.45 2.86
N ASP A 6 8.38 38.70 2.01
CA ASP A 6 8.63 37.90 0.83
C ASP A 6 9.52 36.72 1.27
N GLU A 7 9.02 35.92 2.23
CA GLU A 7 9.59 34.59 2.49
C GLU A 7 9.02 33.64 1.43
N GLU A 8 9.62 33.75 0.25
CA GLU A 8 10.03 32.66 -0.63
C GLU A 8 9.38 31.29 -0.33
N TYR A 9 8.11 31.15 -0.71
CA TYR A 9 7.44 29.85 -0.76
C TYR A 9 7.99 29.07 -1.96
N THR A 10 9.04 28.28 -1.76
CA THR A 10 9.43 27.26 -2.73
C THR A 10 8.33 26.22 -2.82
N VAL A 11 7.79 26.01 -4.01
CA VAL A 11 7.00 24.83 -4.35
C VAL A 11 7.92 23.61 -4.18
N ILE A 12 7.83 22.91 -3.04
CA ILE A 12 8.59 21.69 -2.76
C ILE A 12 7.76 20.47 -3.19
N GLU A 13 7.38 20.38 -4.45
CA GLU A 13 6.81 19.14 -4.99
C GLU A 13 7.50 18.75 -6.30
N PRO A 14 8.00 17.51 -6.45
CA PRO A 14 8.14 16.94 -7.77
C PRO A 14 6.73 16.76 -8.35
N SER A 15 6.59 17.07 -9.64
CA SER A 15 5.37 17.30 -10.42
C SER A 15 4.35 16.15 -10.52
N TYR A 16 4.40 15.14 -9.64
CA TYR A 16 3.60 13.92 -9.75
C TYR A 16 3.05 13.36 -8.41
N SER A 17 3.23 14.05 -7.28
CA SER A 17 2.40 13.79 -6.10
C SER A 17 1.02 14.42 -6.32
N MET A 18 -0.05 13.63 -6.33
CA MET A 18 -1.42 14.18 -6.20
C MET A 18 -1.67 14.55 -4.72
N SER A 19 -0.79 15.39 -4.15
CA SER A 19 -1.00 16.14 -2.93
C SER A 19 -1.15 17.60 -3.31
N TYR A 20 -2.29 18.21 -3.02
CA TYR A 20 -2.48 19.64 -3.32
C TYR A 20 -2.70 20.40 -2.01
N THR A 21 -1.87 21.40 -1.74
CA THR A 21 -2.08 22.39 -0.68
C THR A 21 -3.00 23.51 -1.21
N ILE A 22 -3.99 23.95 -0.43
CA ILE A 22 -4.95 25.00 -0.83
C ILE A 22 -4.51 26.35 -0.24
N ASP A 23 -4.28 27.40 -1.04
CA ASP A 23 -3.82 28.73 -0.59
C ASP A 23 -4.56 29.35 0.63
N PRO A 24 -3.92 30.28 1.38
CA PRO A 24 -4.40 30.75 2.69
C PRO A 24 -5.63 31.67 2.69
N TYR A 25 -6.19 32.02 1.52
CA TYR A 25 -7.30 33.00 1.41
C TYR A 25 -8.70 32.36 1.22
N GLY A 26 -8.86 31.07 1.50
CA GLY A 26 -10.14 30.35 1.35
C GLY A 26 -10.90 30.17 2.66
N ALA A 27 -12.08 30.77 2.76
CA ALA A 27 -13.02 30.75 3.88
C ALA A 27 -13.02 29.46 4.74
N THR A 28 -13.06 29.64 6.06
CA THR A 28 -13.36 28.57 7.03
C THR A 28 -14.79 28.09 6.86
N HIS A 29 -15.04 27.24 5.86
CA HIS A 29 -16.25 26.42 5.86
C HIS A 29 -16.15 25.51 7.08
N ASN A 30 -17.11 25.65 8.01
CA ASN A 30 -17.37 24.66 9.05
C ASN A 30 -17.29 23.27 8.40
N ALA A 31 -16.21 22.55 8.69
CA ALA A 31 -16.00 21.23 8.15
C ALA A 31 -17.03 20.31 8.80
N SER A 32 -18.20 20.19 8.17
CA SER A 32 -19.08 19.05 8.40
C SER A 32 -18.19 17.80 8.39
N ARG A 33 -18.40 16.90 9.36
CA ARG A 33 -17.62 15.66 9.46
C ARG A 33 -17.78 14.89 8.14
N ARG A 34 -16.84 15.10 7.21
CA ARG A 34 -16.86 14.43 5.91
C ARG A 34 -16.77 12.94 6.18
N PRO A 35 -17.65 12.11 5.58
CA PRO A 35 -17.65 10.67 5.79
C PRO A 35 -16.28 10.10 5.47
N PHE A 36 -15.87 9.06 6.21
CA PHE A 36 -14.55 8.47 6.01
C PHE A 36 -14.44 7.85 4.60
N PHE A 37 -15.50 7.22 4.10
CA PHE A 37 -15.60 6.72 2.72
C PHE A 37 -16.67 7.46 1.94
N SER A 38 -16.39 7.78 0.68
CA SER A 38 -17.44 8.17 -0.28
C SER A 38 -17.97 6.95 -1.03
N LEU A 39 -19.14 7.09 -1.66
CA LEU A 39 -19.69 6.04 -2.53
C LEU A 39 -18.76 5.74 -3.72
N THR A 40 -18.12 6.78 -4.27
CA THR A 40 -17.17 6.65 -5.37
C THR A 40 -15.94 5.87 -4.95
N GLU A 41 -15.43 6.15 -3.75
CA GLU A 41 -14.30 5.44 -3.18
C GLU A 41 -14.64 3.97 -2.93
N LEU A 42 -15.79 3.70 -2.30
CA LEU A 42 -16.23 2.34 -2.02
C LEU A 42 -16.36 1.53 -3.32
N LYS A 43 -16.90 2.15 -4.38
CA LYS A 43 -16.95 1.55 -5.72
C LYS A 43 -15.56 1.23 -6.26
N ASN A 44 -14.61 2.15 -6.15
CA ASN A 44 -13.24 1.94 -6.64
C ASN A 44 -12.51 0.85 -5.86
N ILE A 45 -12.65 0.84 -4.53
CA ILE A 45 -12.10 -0.21 -3.66
C ILE A 45 -12.69 -1.56 -4.06
N ALA A 46 -14.02 -1.64 -4.19
CA ALA A 46 -14.68 -2.88 -4.58
C ALA A 46 -14.17 -3.40 -5.92
N ILE A 47 -14.04 -2.53 -6.94
CA ILE A 47 -13.49 -2.91 -8.25
C ILE A 47 -12.04 -3.40 -8.12
N ALA A 48 -11.18 -2.65 -7.43
CA ALA A 48 -9.77 -3.01 -7.28
C ALA A 48 -9.61 -4.34 -6.53
N VAL A 49 -10.29 -4.51 -5.40
CA VAL A 49 -10.26 -5.73 -4.60
C VAL A 49 -10.78 -6.92 -5.41
N SER A 50 -11.92 -6.80 -6.10
CA SER A 50 -12.45 -7.89 -6.92
C SER A 50 -11.50 -8.30 -8.05
N VAL A 51 -10.94 -7.34 -8.79
CA VAL A 51 -10.01 -7.65 -9.89
C VAL A 51 -8.73 -8.27 -9.35
N LEU A 52 -8.17 -7.76 -8.25
CA LEU A 52 -6.97 -8.31 -7.64
C LEU A 52 -7.19 -9.72 -7.09
N ILE A 53 -8.36 -10.01 -6.49
CA ILE A 53 -8.69 -11.37 -6.03
C ILE A 53 -8.71 -12.34 -7.20
N ILE A 54 -9.37 -11.97 -8.32
CA ILE A 54 -9.44 -12.82 -9.51
C ILE A 54 -8.03 -13.03 -10.09
N ALA A 55 -7.28 -11.96 -10.29
CA ALA A 55 -5.92 -12.02 -10.85
C ALA A 55 -4.99 -12.85 -9.96
N LEU A 56 -5.02 -12.64 -8.64
CA LEU A 56 -4.19 -13.38 -7.72
C LEU A 56 -4.60 -14.85 -7.64
N THR A 57 -5.89 -15.17 -7.66
CA THR A 57 -6.38 -16.56 -7.71
C THR A 57 -5.82 -17.28 -8.93
N LEU A 58 -5.84 -16.65 -10.12
CA LEU A 58 -5.30 -17.25 -11.35
C LEU A 58 -3.79 -17.53 -11.27
N VAL A 59 -3.04 -16.64 -10.61
CA VAL A 59 -1.60 -16.84 -10.38
C VAL A 59 -1.39 -17.99 -9.39
N LEU A 60 -2.08 -17.98 -8.25
CA LEU A 60 -1.93 -19.00 -7.22
C LEU A 60 -2.30 -20.41 -7.70
N LEU A 61 -3.38 -20.55 -8.49
CA LEU A 61 -3.77 -21.84 -9.09
C LEU A 61 -2.70 -22.44 -10.02
N LYS A 62 -1.77 -21.63 -10.52
CA LYS A 62 -0.64 -22.09 -11.34
C LYS A 62 0.61 -22.39 -10.53
N MET A 63 0.75 -21.73 -9.38
CA MET A 63 1.94 -21.81 -8.53
C MET A 63 1.82 -22.88 -7.44
N LEU A 64 0.59 -23.16 -6.97
CA LEU A 64 0.32 -24.01 -5.82
C LEU A 64 -0.63 -25.13 -6.21
N ASP A 65 -0.43 -26.32 -5.62
CA ASP A 65 -1.32 -27.48 -5.77
C ASP A 65 -2.38 -27.48 -4.66
N MET A 66 -3.20 -26.43 -4.63
CA MET A 66 -4.28 -26.23 -3.65
C MET A 66 -5.65 -26.35 -4.32
N ASP A 67 -6.66 -26.79 -3.56
CA ASP A 67 -8.03 -26.80 -4.06
C ASP A 67 -8.54 -25.36 -4.33
N ILE A 68 -9.50 -25.24 -5.25
CA ILE A 68 -10.02 -23.94 -5.69
C ILE A 68 -10.58 -23.12 -4.52
N PRO A 69 -11.43 -23.67 -3.61
CA PRO A 69 -11.89 -22.94 -2.42
C PRO A 69 -10.76 -22.36 -1.56
N SER A 70 -9.76 -23.18 -1.20
CA SER A 70 -8.62 -22.73 -0.38
C SER A 70 -7.80 -21.66 -1.09
N THR A 71 -7.60 -21.80 -2.40
CA THR A 71 -6.88 -20.82 -3.21
C THR A 71 -7.59 -19.46 -3.25
N ILE A 72 -8.91 -19.46 -3.43
CA ILE A 72 -9.71 -18.23 -3.39
C ILE A 72 -9.65 -17.59 -1.99
N ALA A 73 -9.76 -18.40 -0.93
CA ALA A 73 -9.67 -17.90 0.44
C ALA A 73 -8.32 -17.23 0.71
N LEU A 74 -7.23 -17.85 0.24
CA LEU A 74 -5.88 -17.29 0.34
C LEU A 74 -5.73 -16.00 -0.47
N ALA A 75 -6.26 -15.95 -1.70
CA ALA A 75 -6.25 -14.74 -2.51
C ALA A 75 -7.02 -13.57 -1.86
N VAL A 76 -8.19 -13.85 -1.26
CA VAL A 76 -8.96 -12.87 -0.49
C VAL A 76 -8.13 -12.35 0.67
N LEU A 77 -7.56 -13.24 1.49
CA LEU A 77 -6.74 -12.85 2.63
C LEU A 77 -5.53 -12.01 2.20
N ALA A 78 -4.81 -12.43 1.16
CA ALA A 78 -3.64 -11.72 0.66
C ALA A 78 -3.98 -10.32 0.13
N VAL A 79 -5.10 -10.16 -0.59
CA VAL A 79 -5.53 -8.84 -1.10
C VAL A 79 -5.99 -7.92 0.02
N PHE A 80 -6.75 -8.43 1.01
CA PHE A 80 -7.20 -7.61 2.13
C PHE A 80 -6.05 -7.24 3.08
N LEU A 81 -5.23 -8.22 3.46
CA LEU A 81 -4.11 -7.99 4.36
C LEU A 81 -3.02 -7.15 3.68
N GLY A 82 -2.60 -7.46 2.45
CA GLY A 82 -1.58 -6.70 1.75
C GLY A 82 -2.11 -5.37 1.19
N PHE A 83 -2.77 -5.43 0.05
CA PHE A 83 -3.17 -4.23 -0.70
C PHE A 83 -4.14 -3.33 0.07
N PHE A 84 -5.24 -3.87 0.59
CA PHE A 84 -6.26 -3.03 1.23
C PHE A 84 -5.74 -2.38 2.51
N SER A 85 -5.04 -3.13 3.38
CA SER A 85 -4.46 -2.54 4.61
C SER A 85 -3.42 -1.47 4.30
N HIS A 86 -2.59 -1.67 3.28
CA HIS A 86 -1.62 -0.69 2.80
C HIS A 86 -2.26 0.65 2.40
N GLU A 87 -3.24 0.60 1.49
CA GLU A 87 -3.94 1.81 1.04
C GLU A 87 -4.72 2.47 2.19
N MET A 88 -5.36 1.68 3.04
CA MET A 88 -6.09 2.22 4.19
C MET A 88 -5.15 2.85 5.22
N ALA A 89 -3.93 2.34 5.40
CA ALA A 89 -2.95 2.92 6.30
C ALA A 89 -2.56 4.35 5.85
N HIS A 90 -2.29 4.56 4.55
CA HIS A 90 -2.05 5.90 4.00
C HIS A 90 -3.22 6.83 4.29
N LYS A 91 -4.43 6.36 3.98
CA LYS A 91 -5.66 7.13 4.16
C LYS A 91 -5.88 7.51 5.62
N VAL A 92 -5.81 6.56 6.54
CA VAL A 92 -6.02 6.79 7.98
C VAL A 92 -5.04 7.84 8.49
N LEU A 93 -3.76 7.75 8.13
CA LEU A 93 -2.76 8.71 8.59
C LEU A 93 -2.97 10.10 7.95
N ALA A 94 -3.34 10.16 6.68
CA ALA A 94 -3.69 11.42 6.01
C ALA A 94 -4.90 12.11 6.65
N ARG A 95 -5.96 11.36 6.98
CA ARG A 95 -7.12 11.89 7.71
C ARG A 95 -6.75 12.39 9.10
N LYS A 96 -5.83 11.70 9.79
CA LYS A 96 -5.30 12.13 11.10
C LYS A 96 -4.56 13.47 11.01
N TYR A 97 -3.89 13.75 9.89
CA TYR A 97 -3.30 15.07 9.61
C TYR A 97 -4.29 16.12 9.10
N GLY A 98 -5.60 15.85 9.13
CA GLY A 98 -6.63 16.79 8.72
C GLY A 98 -6.83 16.90 7.21
N CYS A 99 -6.20 16.02 6.43
CA CYS A 99 -6.33 16.03 4.99
C CYS A 99 -7.63 15.36 4.54
N TRP A 100 -8.13 15.76 3.38
CA TRP A 100 -9.06 14.94 2.63
C TRP A 100 -8.25 13.84 1.93
N SER A 101 -8.78 12.61 1.91
CA SER A 101 -8.07 11.48 1.29
C SER A 101 -9.06 10.46 0.74
N GLU A 102 -8.81 9.96 -0.47
CA GLU A 102 -9.76 9.08 -1.16
C GLU A 102 -9.04 8.13 -2.13
N PHE A 103 -9.32 6.83 -2.03
CA PHE A 103 -8.79 5.84 -2.96
C PHE A 103 -9.42 5.96 -4.36
N ARG A 104 -8.57 5.97 -5.39
CA ARG A 104 -8.98 5.94 -6.79
C ARG A 104 -8.28 4.78 -7.50
N ALA A 105 -9.10 3.89 -8.07
CA ALA A 105 -8.62 2.75 -8.81
C ALA A 105 -8.12 3.17 -10.20
N ASN A 106 -7.00 2.58 -10.63
CA ASN A 106 -6.45 2.74 -11.96
C ASN A 106 -6.90 1.58 -12.84
N MET A 107 -7.95 1.79 -13.64
CA MET A 107 -8.54 0.75 -14.49
C MET A 107 -7.55 0.14 -15.49
N ARG A 108 -6.59 0.93 -16.00
CA ARG A 108 -5.56 0.41 -16.92
C ARG A 108 -4.59 -0.50 -16.20
N GLY A 109 -4.17 -0.12 -15.00
CA GLY A 109 -3.30 -0.94 -14.15
C GLY A 109 -3.98 -2.23 -13.69
N LEU A 110 -5.26 -2.17 -13.32
CA LEU A 110 -6.06 -3.34 -12.97
C LEU A 110 -6.28 -4.27 -14.17
N GLY A 111 -6.56 -3.72 -15.36
CA GLY A 111 -6.68 -4.50 -16.60
C GLY A 111 -5.37 -5.19 -16.99
N LEU A 112 -4.23 -4.50 -16.83
CA LEU A 112 -2.91 -5.08 -17.04
C LEU A 112 -2.63 -6.21 -16.03
N ALA A 113 -2.94 -6.00 -14.75
CA ALA A 113 -2.76 -7.03 -13.72
C ALA A 113 -3.54 -8.31 -14.04
N LEU A 114 -4.80 -8.15 -14.46
CA LEU A 114 -5.63 -9.28 -14.87
C LEU A 114 -5.07 -9.97 -16.12
N LEU A 115 -4.64 -9.21 -17.13
CA LEU A 115 -4.03 -9.78 -18.34
C LEU A 115 -2.75 -10.58 -18.01
N MET A 116 -1.86 -10.01 -17.19
CA MET A 116 -0.59 -10.64 -16.81
C MET A 116 -0.81 -11.89 -15.94
N SER A 117 -1.90 -11.94 -15.17
CA SER A 117 -2.22 -13.11 -14.34
C SER A 117 -2.43 -14.39 -15.15
N PHE A 118 -2.92 -14.28 -16.40
CA PHE A 118 -3.01 -15.42 -17.32
C PHE A 118 -1.65 -15.99 -17.70
N PHE A 119 -0.57 -15.22 -17.55
CA PHE A 119 0.80 -15.66 -17.79
C PHE A 119 1.55 -16.03 -16.50
N GLY A 120 0.87 -16.01 -15.35
CA GLY A 120 1.47 -16.35 -14.04
C GLY A 120 2.21 -15.20 -13.37
N PHE A 121 2.07 -13.96 -13.86
CA PHE A 121 2.70 -12.78 -13.27
C PHE A 121 1.66 -11.82 -12.73
N LEU A 122 1.86 -11.32 -11.51
CA LEU A 122 1.02 -10.27 -10.95
C LEU A 122 1.81 -8.95 -10.87
N PHE A 123 1.73 -8.16 -11.94
CA PHE A 123 2.22 -6.79 -11.95
C PHE A 123 1.03 -5.83 -11.97
N ALA A 124 0.76 -5.18 -10.85
CA ALA A 124 -0.41 -4.33 -10.67
C ALA A 124 -0.03 -2.93 -10.19
N ALA A 125 -0.57 -1.92 -10.86
CA ALA A 125 -0.69 -0.57 -10.32
C ALA A 125 -2.19 -0.33 -10.05
N PRO A 126 -2.75 -0.88 -8.96
CA PRO A 126 -4.20 -0.99 -8.77
C PRO A 126 -4.90 0.36 -8.58
N GLY A 127 -4.18 1.35 -8.07
CA GLY A 127 -4.70 2.67 -7.78
C GLY A 127 -3.76 3.42 -6.84
N ALA A 128 -4.26 4.50 -6.27
CA ALA A 128 -3.58 5.23 -5.21
C ALA A 128 -4.61 5.97 -4.34
N VAL A 129 -4.23 6.25 -3.09
CA VAL A 129 -4.95 7.22 -2.25
C VAL A 129 -4.55 8.65 -2.65
N TYR A 130 -5.53 9.41 -3.11
CA TYR A 130 -5.38 10.82 -3.43
C TYR A 130 -5.52 11.60 -2.14
N ILE A 131 -4.63 12.55 -1.89
CA ILE A 131 -4.60 13.29 -0.62
C ILE A 131 -4.64 14.78 -0.94
N VAL A 132 -5.50 15.55 -0.29
CA VAL A 132 -5.62 16.99 -0.53
C VAL A 132 -5.68 17.70 0.82
N GLY A 133 -4.78 18.66 1.02
CA GLY A 133 -4.62 19.37 2.28
C GLY A 133 -3.23 19.96 2.46
N HIS A 134 -3.05 20.71 3.53
CA HIS A 134 -1.75 21.25 3.93
C HIS A 134 -0.91 20.18 4.60
N ILE A 135 0.11 19.69 3.89
CA ILE A 135 0.97 18.59 4.36
C ILE A 135 2.41 19.07 4.34
N THR A 136 3.10 18.97 5.47
CA THR A 136 4.54 19.22 5.52
C THR A 136 5.32 18.09 4.85
N ARG A 137 6.55 18.35 4.41
CA ARG A 137 7.45 17.30 3.87
C ARG A 137 7.57 16.09 4.81
N GLU A 138 7.59 16.34 6.12
CA GLU A 138 7.60 15.30 7.14
C GLU A 138 6.30 14.49 7.19
N GLN A 139 5.14 15.15 7.18
CA GLN A 139 3.86 14.46 7.17
C GLN A 139 3.69 13.63 5.91
N ASN A 140 4.11 14.13 4.74
CA ASN A 140 4.06 13.39 3.48
C ASN A 140 4.94 12.14 3.53
N GLY A 141 6.16 12.26 4.05
CA GLY A 141 7.05 11.12 4.25
C GLY A 141 6.49 10.09 5.23
N LYS A 142 5.87 10.52 6.34
CA LYS A 142 5.19 9.63 7.30
C LYS A 142 3.98 8.94 6.68
N ILE A 143 3.15 9.65 5.92
CA ILE A 143 2.05 9.06 5.16
C ILE A 143 2.62 8.00 4.21
N SER A 144 3.71 8.28 3.51
CA SER A 144 4.26 7.36 2.51
C SER A 144 4.85 6.10 3.15
N VAL A 145 5.52 6.18 4.30
CA VAL A 145 6.12 4.99 4.93
C VAL A 145 5.09 4.09 5.63
N VAL A 146 3.89 4.60 5.98
CA VAL A 146 2.92 3.84 6.78
C VAL A 146 2.31 2.65 6.02
N GLY A 147 2.18 2.74 4.69
CA GLY A 147 1.73 1.63 3.84
C GLY A 147 2.75 0.48 3.78
N PRO A 148 4.01 0.72 3.39
CA PRO A 148 5.05 -0.31 3.47
C PRO A 148 5.21 -0.87 4.89
N PHE A 149 5.08 -0.02 5.92
CA PHE A 149 5.13 -0.45 7.31
C PHE A 149 4.00 -1.43 7.68
N SER A 150 2.75 -1.21 7.24
CA SER A 150 1.66 -2.17 7.50
C SER A 150 1.96 -3.53 6.90
N ASN A 151 2.54 -3.57 5.70
CA ASN A 151 2.87 -4.82 5.03
C ASN A 151 4.02 -5.55 5.75
N ILE A 152 5.04 -4.84 6.22
CA ILE A 152 6.11 -5.43 7.04
C ILE A 152 5.53 -6.04 8.32
N LEU A 153 4.60 -5.36 9.00
CA LEU A 153 3.97 -5.89 10.21
C LEU A 153 3.17 -7.16 9.94
N ILE A 154 2.42 -7.22 8.83
CA ILE A 154 1.65 -8.40 8.45
C ILE A 154 2.58 -9.55 8.08
N ALA A 155 3.63 -9.28 7.30
CA ALA A 155 4.67 -10.25 6.98
C ALA A 155 5.32 -10.82 8.25
N ALA A 156 5.66 -9.96 9.22
CA ALA A 156 6.24 -10.38 10.49
C ALA A 156 5.26 -11.22 11.33
N ALA A 157 3.96 -10.90 11.28
CA ALA A 157 2.92 -11.65 11.96
C ALA A 157 2.74 -13.07 11.39
N CYS A 158 3.17 -13.33 10.16
CA CYS A 158 3.14 -14.67 9.57
C CYS A 158 4.28 -15.58 10.07
N LEU A 159 5.38 -15.03 10.59
CA LEU A 159 6.57 -15.81 10.98
C LEU A 159 6.32 -16.95 11.99
N PRO A 160 5.50 -16.76 13.05
CA PRO A 160 5.24 -17.83 14.02
C PRO A 160 4.49 -19.04 13.44
N PHE A 161 3.90 -18.90 12.25
CA PHE A 161 3.07 -19.91 11.61
C PHE A 161 3.85 -20.79 10.60
N LEU A 162 5.15 -20.54 10.41
CA LEU A 162 5.96 -21.20 9.37
C LEU A 162 6.56 -22.56 9.79
N ASP A 163 6.42 -22.97 11.05
CA ASP A 163 6.93 -24.27 11.53
C ASP A 163 6.01 -24.83 12.64
N MET A 164 4.71 -24.92 12.34
CA MET A 164 3.71 -25.42 13.28
C MET A 164 3.33 -26.89 13.08
N TRP A 165 3.88 -27.58 12.08
CA TRP A 165 3.53 -28.98 11.79
C TRP A 165 3.84 -29.91 12.98
N ASN A 166 4.94 -29.67 13.69
CA ASN A 166 5.32 -30.38 14.92
C ASN A 166 4.30 -30.22 16.07
N LEU A 167 3.43 -29.21 15.99
CA LEU A 167 2.36 -28.94 16.96
C LEU A 167 1.01 -29.54 16.54
N GLY A 168 0.99 -30.36 15.49
CA GLY A 168 -0.23 -30.98 14.95
C GLY A 168 -1.11 -30.00 14.16
N VAL A 169 -0.58 -28.83 13.79
CA VAL A 169 -1.29 -27.87 12.94
C VAL A 169 -1.25 -28.35 11.49
N PRO A 170 -2.37 -28.28 10.75
CA PRO A 170 -2.41 -28.66 9.34
C PRO A 170 -1.43 -27.86 8.48
N THR A 171 -0.78 -28.50 7.51
CA THR A 171 0.23 -27.90 6.60
C THR A 171 -0.31 -26.71 5.81
N ILE A 172 -1.62 -26.68 5.55
CA ILE A 172 -2.29 -25.53 4.90
C ILE A 172 -2.06 -24.21 5.64
N VAL A 173 -1.90 -24.23 6.97
CA VAL A 173 -1.63 -23.01 7.75
C VAL A 173 -0.24 -22.44 7.43
N GLU A 174 0.74 -23.32 7.30
CA GLU A 174 2.11 -22.97 6.91
C GLU A 174 2.15 -22.44 5.48
N GLU A 175 1.47 -23.11 4.54
CA GLU A 175 1.34 -22.67 3.15
C GLU A 175 0.66 -21.30 3.03
N MET A 176 -0.42 -21.07 3.78
CA MET A 176 -1.09 -19.76 3.80
C MET A 176 -0.16 -18.69 4.40
N ALA A 177 0.56 -19.00 5.47
CA ALA A 177 1.48 -18.08 6.12
C ALA A 177 2.67 -17.72 5.22
N SER A 178 3.26 -18.69 4.50
CA SER A 178 4.37 -18.47 3.59
C SER A 178 3.97 -17.57 2.41
N VAL A 179 2.78 -17.80 1.84
CA VAL A 179 2.24 -16.97 0.77
C VAL A 179 1.93 -15.55 1.25
N LEU A 180 1.28 -15.40 2.42
CA LEU A 180 1.00 -14.09 3.00
C LEU A 180 2.29 -13.32 3.33
N LEU A 181 3.29 -13.99 3.89
CA LEU A 181 4.63 -13.46 4.13
C LEU A 181 5.23 -12.94 2.82
N PHE A 182 5.25 -13.77 1.77
CA PHE A 182 5.82 -13.43 0.47
C PHE A 182 5.15 -12.19 -0.14
N PHE A 183 3.82 -12.18 -0.29
CA PHE A 183 3.13 -11.06 -0.93
C PHE A 183 3.25 -9.76 -0.15
N ASN A 184 3.17 -9.80 1.17
CA ASN A 184 3.32 -8.60 1.99
C ASN A 184 4.76 -8.07 1.96
N ALA A 185 5.76 -8.95 2.09
CA ALA A 185 7.15 -8.55 2.00
C ALA A 185 7.50 -7.99 0.61
N PHE A 186 7.01 -8.63 -0.46
CA PHE A 186 7.14 -8.13 -1.83
C PHE A 186 6.53 -6.74 -1.99
N LEU A 187 5.27 -6.54 -1.55
CA LEU A 187 4.60 -5.24 -1.65
C LEU A 187 5.33 -4.16 -0.85
N ALA A 188 5.86 -4.48 0.33
CA ALA A 188 6.66 -3.56 1.13
C ALA A 188 7.96 -3.15 0.40
N ALA A 189 8.71 -4.13 -0.11
CA ALA A 189 9.98 -3.90 -0.79
C ALA A 189 9.76 -3.12 -2.10
N PHE A 190 8.76 -3.51 -2.89
CA PHE A 190 8.39 -2.85 -4.15
C PHE A 190 8.00 -1.39 -3.91
N ASN A 191 7.10 -1.11 -2.97
CA ASN A 191 6.69 0.28 -2.71
C ASN A 191 7.80 1.14 -2.09
N MET A 192 8.83 0.54 -1.49
CA MET A 192 10.00 1.28 -0.99
C MET A 192 11.04 1.59 -2.07
N VAL A 193 10.91 1.09 -3.30
CA VAL A 193 11.80 1.49 -4.41
C VAL A 193 11.68 3.00 -4.63
N PRO A 194 12.80 3.76 -4.72
CA PRO A 194 12.78 5.22 -4.69
C PRO A 194 12.47 5.81 -6.07
N ILE A 195 11.45 5.28 -6.75
CA ILE A 195 11.03 5.66 -8.10
C ILE A 195 9.56 6.08 -8.04
N PRO A 196 9.20 7.32 -8.44
CA PRO A 196 7.80 7.72 -8.54
C PRO A 196 7.03 6.78 -9.47
N PRO A 197 5.78 6.40 -9.15
CA PRO A 197 4.90 6.95 -8.11
C PRO A 197 4.99 6.26 -6.72
N LEU A 198 5.97 5.37 -6.52
CA LEU A 198 6.07 4.51 -5.32
C LEU A 198 6.36 5.32 -4.04
N ASP A 199 5.96 4.80 -2.89
CA ASP A 199 6.09 5.50 -1.61
C ASP A 199 7.53 5.84 -1.23
N GLY A 200 8.46 4.95 -1.57
CA GLY A 200 9.87 5.07 -1.29
C GLY A 200 10.48 6.35 -1.83
N SER A 201 9.98 6.90 -2.94
CA SER A 201 10.49 8.17 -3.48
C SER A 201 10.20 9.33 -2.53
N LYS A 202 9.04 9.34 -1.88
CA LYS A 202 8.64 10.38 -0.92
C LYS A 202 9.34 10.20 0.43
N VAL A 203 9.52 8.95 0.89
CA VAL A 203 10.28 8.66 2.11
C VAL A 203 11.75 9.05 1.95
N TRP A 204 12.38 8.70 0.81
CA TRP A 204 13.73 9.13 0.46
C TRP A 204 13.87 10.64 0.42
N ALA A 205 12.90 11.31 -0.21
CA ALA A 205 12.86 12.76 -0.26
C ALA A 205 12.67 13.38 1.12
N TRP A 206 11.98 12.75 2.07
CA TRP A 206 11.83 13.29 3.43
C TRP A 206 13.05 13.03 4.33
N ASN A 207 13.44 11.76 4.49
CA ASN A 207 14.47 11.33 5.44
C ASN A 207 15.16 10.04 4.95
N LYS A 208 16.44 10.15 4.58
CA LYS A 208 17.22 9.03 4.04
C LYS A 208 17.48 7.93 5.07
N GLN A 209 17.64 8.27 6.34
CA GLN A 209 17.86 7.27 7.40
C GLN A 209 16.62 6.39 7.59
N ILE A 210 15.43 7.02 7.67
CA ILE A 210 14.16 6.29 7.76
C ILE A 210 13.93 5.44 6.51
N TYR A 211 14.24 5.99 5.34
CA TYR A 211 14.18 5.23 4.09
C TYR A 211 15.05 3.96 4.15
N ILE A 212 16.33 4.10 4.51
CA ILE A 212 17.27 2.97 4.54
C ILE A 212 16.78 1.92 5.54
N ALA A 213 16.32 2.33 6.73
CA ALA A 213 15.80 1.41 7.73
C ALA A 213 14.55 0.66 7.23
N ALA A 214 13.58 1.37 6.63
CA ALA A 214 12.37 0.76 6.10
C ALA A 214 12.65 -0.16 4.90
N MET A 215 13.54 0.24 3.99
CA MET A 215 13.96 -0.59 2.86
C MET A 215 14.72 -1.83 3.34
N ALA A 216 15.63 -1.69 4.31
CA ALA A 216 16.37 -2.83 4.87
C ALA A 216 15.41 -3.84 5.54
N ALA A 217 14.44 -3.36 6.31
CA ALA A 217 13.42 -4.22 6.92
C ALA A 217 12.57 -4.94 5.86
N ALA A 218 12.09 -4.21 4.84
CA ALA A 218 11.30 -4.79 3.75
C ALA A 218 12.11 -5.82 2.94
N ALA A 219 13.36 -5.49 2.59
CA ALA A 219 14.25 -6.39 1.86
C ALA A 219 14.61 -7.64 2.67
N LEU A 220 14.89 -7.49 3.96
CA LEU A 220 15.14 -8.63 4.85
C LEU A 220 13.94 -9.59 4.88
N MET A 221 12.73 -9.05 5.09
CA MET A 221 11.50 -9.86 5.08
C MET A 221 11.28 -10.53 3.72
N PHE A 222 11.61 -9.86 2.62
CA PHE A 222 11.42 -10.41 1.28
C PHE A 222 12.46 -11.49 0.96
N ILE A 223 13.72 -11.31 1.35
CA ILE A 223 14.76 -12.34 1.24
C ILE A 223 14.38 -13.56 2.08
N LEU A 224 13.92 -13.34 3.32
CA LEU A 224 13.45 -14.43 4.17
C LEU A 224 12.29 -15.19 3.52
N ALA A 225 11.32 -14.47 2.95
CA ALA A 225 10.21 -15.08 2.22
C ALA A 225 10.70 -15.94 1.04
N LEU A 226 11.67 -15.46 0.26
CA LEU A 226 12.25 -16.19 -0.87
C LEU A 226 13.05 -17.43 -0.45
N MET A 227 13.57 -17.48 0.77
CA MET A 227 14.26 -18.66 1.30
C MET A 227 13.30 -19.75 1.77
N ILE A 228 12.05 -19.38 2.07
CA ILE A 228 11.01 -20.26 2.62
C ILE A 228 10.04 -20.73 1.52
N ALA A 229 9.82 -19.90 0.49
CA ALA A 229 8.94 -20.16 -0.64
C ALA A 229 9.52 -21.12 -1.68
#